data_AF-A0A2V7NA91-F1
#
_entry.id   AF-A0A2V7NA91-F1
#
_cell.length_a   1.000
_cell.length_b   1.000
_cell.length_c   1.000
_cell.angle_alpha   90.00
_cell.angle_beta   90.00
_cell.angle_gamma   90.00
#
_symmetry.space_group_name_H-M   'P 1'
#
loop_
_entity.id
_entity.type
_entity.pdbx_description
1 polymer ?
#
loop_
_entity_poly.entity_id
_entity_poly.type
_entity_poly.pdbx_seq_one_letter_code
_entity_poly.pdbx_strand_id
1 'polypeptide(L)' 'VFVLHDMEGYKHDEIADMLGIVPGTSKSQLHHARMALRKHLDR' A
#
# COMPACT_ATOMS: atom_id res chain seq x y z
N VAL A 1 3.70 -2.51 1.75
CA VAL A 1 2.28 -2.07 1.71
C VAL A 1 1.55 -2.56 0.46
N PHE A 2 1.91 -2.14 -0.77
CA PHE A 2 1.20 -2.57 -1.99
C PHE A 2 1.06 -4.09 -2.12
N VAL A 3 2.17 -4.83 -2.03
CA VAL A 3 2.17 -6.31 -2.06
C VAL A 3 1.30 -6.89 -0.94
N LEU A 4 1.57 -6.49 0.29
CA LEU A 4 0.86 -6.97 1.48
C LEU A 4 -0.66 -6.73 1.38
N HIS A 5 -1.09 -5.62 0.81
CA HIS A 5 -2.52 -5.30 0.69
C HIS A 5 -3.15 -5.93 -0.57
N ASP A 6 -2.62 -5.64 -1.75
CA ASP A 6 -3.26 -5.98 -3.03
C ASP A 6 -2.98 -7.42 -3.50
N MET A 7 -1.92 -8.08 -2.99
CA MET A 7 -1.61 -9.48 -3.31
C MET A 7 -1.86 -10.43 -2.13
N GLU A 8 -1.44 -10.05 -0.93
CA GLU A 8 -1.56 -10.91 0.27
C GLU A 8 -2.86 -10.69 1.07
N GLY A 9 -3.60 -9.60 0.80
CA GLY A 9 -4.92 -9.35 1.39
C GLY A 9 -4.92 -8.79 2.83
N TYR A 10 -3.77 -8.36 3.35
CA TYR A 10 -3.70 -7.74 4.69
C TYR A 10 -4.41 -6.39 4.75
N LYS A 11 -5.09 -6.14 5.87
CA LYS A 11 -5.72 -4.84 6.17
C LYS A 11 -4.67 -3.80 6.56
N HIS A 12 -5.02 -2.52 6.40
CA HIS A 12 -4.11 -1.41 6.73
C HIS A 12 -3.64 -1.40 8.19
N ASP A 13 -4.49 -1.80 9.13
CA ASP A 13 -4.14 -1.85 10.55
C ASP A 13 -3.14 -2.99 10.83
N GLU A 14 -3.32 -4.16 10.21
CA GLU A 14 -2.37 -5.28 10.31
C GLU A 14 -1.01 -4.95 9.70
N ILE A 15 -1.00 -4.25 8.56
CA ILE A 15 0.23 -3.78 7.91
C ILE A 15 0.92 -2.70 8.75
N ALA A 16 0.13 -1.83 9.39
CA ALA A 16 0.64 -0.77 10.27
C ALA A 16 1.37 -1.36 11.48
N ASP A 17 0.75 -2.33 12.14
CA ASP A 17 1.36 -3.05 13.26
C ASP A 17 2.61 -3.82 12.82
N MET A 18 2.55 -4.52 11.68
CA MET A 18 3.69 -5.30 11.16
C MET A 18 4.90 -4.44 10.80
N LEU A 19 4.69 -3.23 10.29
CA LEU A 19 5.76 -2.35 9.81
C LEU A 19 6.13 -1.24 10.80
N GLY A 20 5.44 -1.14 11.95
CA GLY A 20 5.67 -0.08 12.93
C GLY A 20 5.33 1.32 12.40
N ILE A 21 4.31 1.44 11.54
CA ILE A 21 3.85 2.70 10.96
C ILE A 21 2.42 2.99 11.40
N VAL A 22 1.96 4.24 11.29
CA VAL A 22 0.54 4.55 11.52
C VAL A 22 -0.34 4.05 10.36
N PRO A 23 -1.59 3.61 10.61
CA PRO A 23 -2.49 3.12 9.55
C PRO A 23 -2.71 4.09 8.38
N GLY A 24 -2.69 5.40 8.65
CA GLY A 24 -2.76 6.44 7.62
C GLY A 24 -1.60 6.38 6.62
N THR A 25 -0.40 6.01 7.07
CA THR A 25 0.79 5.84 6.22
C THR A 25 0.63 4.64 5.29
N SER A 26 0.02 3.54 5.77
CA SER A 26 -0.31 2.39 4.92
C SER A 26 -1.27 2.79 3.80
N LYS A 27 -2.30 3.61 4.10
CA LYS A 27 -3.24 4.11 3.08
C LYS A 27 -2.57 5.02 2.03
N SER A 28 -1.75 5.97 2.46
CA SER A 28 -1.07 6.90 1.55
C SER A 28 -0.02 6.19 0.67
N GLN A 29 0.76 5.26 1.25
CA GLN A 29 1.72 4.47 0.49
C GLN A 29 1.04 3.60 -0.58
N LEU A 30 -0.10 2.99 -0.26
CA LEU A 30 -0.87 2.22 -1.24
C LEU A 30 -1.37 3.10 -2.40
N HIS A 31 -1.90 4.28 -2.08
CA HIS A 31 -2.34 5.24 -3.10
C HIS A 31 -1.19 5.66 -4.03
N HIS A 32 -0.04 6.05 -3.47
CA HIS A 32 1.13 6.43 -4.27
C HIS A 32 1.64 5.28 -5.15
N ALA A 33 1.68 4.05 -4.63
CA ALA A 33 2.08 2.87 -5.40
C ALA A 33 1.15 2.63 -6.60
N ARG A 34 -0.17 2.76 -6.42
CA ARG A 34 -1.15 2.61 -7.52
C ARG A 34 -1.01 3.71 -8.57
N MET A 35 -0.75 4.95 -8.17
CA MET A 35 -0.49 6.05 -9.10
C MET A 35 0.81 5.84 -9.90
N ALA A 36 1.87 5.36 -9.25
CA ALA A 36 3.11 5.02 -9.93
C ALA A 36 2.91 3.88 -10.94
N LEU A 37 2.19 2.82 -10.56
CA LEU A 37 1.87 1.70 -11.44
C LEU A 37 1.06 2.16 -12.66
N ARG A 38 0.01 2.96 -12.46
CA ARG A 38 -0.79 3.52 -13.54
C ARG A 38 0.07 4.32 -14.52
N LYS A 39 0.93 5.21 -14.02
CA LYS A 39 1.86 5.99 -14.85
C LYS A 39 2.82 5.09 -15.67
N HIS A 40 3.21 3.94 -15.15
CA HIS A 40 4.05 2.99 -15.87
C HIS A 40 3.30 2.21 -16.95
N LEU A 41 2.00 1.96 -16.77
CA LEU A 41 1.17 1.24 -17.74
C LEU A 41 0.60 2.15 -18.83
N ASP A 42 0.43 3.45 -18.53
CA ASP A 42 -0.03 4.47 -19.48
C ASP A 42 1.10 4.93 -20.45
N ARG A 43 2.25 4.26 -20.48
CA ARG A 43 3.43 4.56 -21.32
C ARG A 43 3.75 3.38 -22.24
#